data_AF-A0A519MBW4-F1
#
_entry.id   AF-A0A519MBW4-F1
#
_cell.length_a   1.000
_cell.length_b   1.000
_cell.length_c   1.000
_cell.angle_alpha   90.00
_cell.angle_beta   90.00
_cell.angle_gamma   90.00
#
_symmetry.space_group_name_H-M   'P 1'
#
loop_
_entity.id
_entity.type
_entity.pdbx_description
1 polymer ?
#
loop_
_entity_poly.entity_id
_entity_poly.type
_entity_poly.pdbx_seq_one_letter_code
_entity_poly.pdbx_strand_id
1 'polypeptide(L)' 'MAEIQQKGDSGKGGKKRAKKASTKIDMTPMVDLAFLLLTFFMLTTTFAKPNVLVLNMPAKVDKP' A
#
# COMPACT_ATOMS: atom_id res chain seq x y z
N MET A 1 0.24 -48.48 -48.03
CA MET A 1 0.88 -48.72 -46.71
C MET A 1 2.38 -48.58 -46.89
N ALA A 2 2.97 -47.60 -46.22
CA ALA A 2 4.40 -47.53 -45.95
C ALA A 2 4.52 -46.77 -44.63
N GLU A 3 4.51 -47.52 -43.55
CA GLU A 3 4.74 -47.04 -42.20
C GLU A 3 6.23 -46.64 -42.09
N ILE A 4 6.50 -45.37 -41.87
CA ILE A 4 7.83 -44.91 -41.45
C ILE A 4 7.71 -44.63 -39.95
N GLN A 5 8.09 -45.62 -39.14
CA GLN A 5 8.42 -45.39 -37.75
C GLN A 5 9.67 -44.52 -37.66
N GLN A 6 9.53 -43.31 -37.15
CA GLN A 6 10.66 -42.55 -36.62
C GLN A 6 10.56 -42.51 -35.10
N LYS A 7 10.96 -43.63 -34.48
CA LYS A 7 11.32 -43.66 -33.07
C LYS A 7 12.70 -43.02 -32.93
N GLY A 8 12.71 -41.69 -32.90
CA GLY A 8 13.89 -40.86 -32.69
C GLY A 8 14.14 -40.63 -31.20
N ASP A 9 15.06 -41.42 -30.68
CA ASP A 9 15.93 -41.27 -29.52
C ASP A 9 15.77 -40.04 -28.59
N SER A 10 15.79 -40.39 -27.30
CA SER A 10 15.96 -39.61 -26.09
C SER A 10 17.17 -38.66 -26.09
N GLY A 11 17.01 -37.47 -26.67
CA GLY A 11 17.96 -36.35 -26.54
C GLY A 11 17.76 -35.55 -25.25
N LYS A 12 18.52 -35.89 -24.21
CA LYS A 12 18.60 -35.21 -22.92
C LYS A 12 19.32 -33.85 -23.07
N GLY A 13 18.59 -32.76 -23.31
CA GLY A 13 19.10 -31.38 -23.25
C GLY A 13 18.52 -30.48 -24.35
N GLY A 14 18.06 -29.25 -24.13
CA GLY A 14 17.98 -28.43 -22.94
C GLY A 14 17.20 -27.16 -23.30
N LYS A 15 16.22 -26.83 -22.46
CA LYS A 15 15.80 -25.47 -22.07
C LYS A 15 14.62 -25.67 -21.14
N LYS A 16 14.91 -25.84 -19.85
CA LYS A 16 13.89 -25.68 -18.80
C LYS A 16 13.42 -24.23 -18.90
N ARG A 17 12.35 -23.97 -19.65
CA ARG A 17 11.69 -22.66 -19.64
C ARG A 17 11.33 -22.40 -18.18
N ALA A 18 11.96 -21.40 -17.56
CA ALA A 18 11.62 -20.99 -16.22
C ALA A 18 10.12 -20.69 -16.21
N LYS A 19 9.34 -21.43 -15.41
CA LYS A 19 7.93 -21.08 -15.19
C LYS A 19 7.97 -19.69 -14.58
N LYS A 20 7.55 -18.67 -15.34
CA LYS A 20 7.32 -17.33 -14.81
C LYS A 20 6.20 -17.47 -13.79
N ALA A 21 6.56 -17.69 -12.53
CA ALA A 21 5.62 -17.58 -11.44
C ALA A 21 5.19 -16.12 -11.44
N SER A 22 3.91 -15.87 -11.74
CA SER A 22 3.33 -14.55 -11.54
C SER A 22 3.52 -14.20 -10.07
N THR A 23 4.40 -13.25 -9.78
CA THR A 23 4.60 -12.71 -8.45
C THR A 23 3.35 -11.94 -8.09
N LYS A 24 2.39 -12.62 -7.46
CA LYS A 24 1.24 -11.97 -6.83
C LYS A 24 1.79 -11.08 -5.73
N ILE A 25 1.62 -9.77 -5.88
CA ILE A 25 2.02 -8.80 -4.87
C ILE A 25 1.05 -8.94 -3.71
N ASP A 26 1.58 -9.24 -2.53
CA ASP A 26 0.79 -9.26 -1.30
C ASP A 26 0.49 -7.81 -0.89
N MET A 27 -0.80 -7.47 -0.76
CA MET A 27 -1.26 -6.14 -0.35
C MET A 27 -1.37 -6.01 1.17
N THR A 28 -1.16 -7.10 1.92
CA THR A 28 -1.16 -7.11 3.39
C THR A 28 -0.29 -6.01 4.02
N PRO A 29 0.96 -5.75 3.56
CA PRO A 29 1.75 -4.63 4.09
C PRO A 29 1.19 -3.25 3.74
N MET A 30 0.43 -3.09 2.65
CA MET A 30 -0.18 -1.79 2.32
C MET A 30 -1.32 -1.43 3.28
N VAL A 31 -2.09 -2.43 3.73
CA VAL A 31 -3.18 -2.23 4.69
C VAL A 31 -2.65 -1.76 6.04
N ASP A 32 -1.51 -2.29 6.49
CA ASP A 32 -0.86 -1.87 7.73
C ASP A 32 -0.38 -0.41 7.67
N LEU A 33 0.21 0.02 6.55
CA LEU A 33 0.59 1.43 6.35
C LEU A 33 -0.62 2.37 6.37
N ALA A 34 -1.74 1.97 5.78
CA ALA A 34 -2.98 2.74 5.82
C ALA A 34 -3.58 2.81 7.24
N PHE A 35 -3.54 1.69 7.97
CA PHE A 35 -4.04 1.62 9.34
C PHE A 35 -3.14 2.39 10.33
N LEU A 36 -1.82 2.32 10.16
CA LEU A 36 -0.85 3.16 10.86
C LEU A 36 -1.15 4.62 10.65
N LEU A 37 -1.39 5.06 9.41
CA LEU A 37 -1.73 6.45 9.12
C LEU A 37 -3.07 6.85 9.72
N LEU A 38 -4.12 6.02 9.61
CA LEU A 38 -5.44 6.36 10.17
C LEU A 38 -5.40 6.49 11.69
N THR A 39 -4.75 5.54 12.38
CA THR A 39 -4.60 5.57 13.84
C THR A 39 -3.68 6.70 14.29
N PHE A 40 -2.55 6.90 13.59
CA PHE A 40 -1.65 8.03 13.80
C PHE A 40 -2.37 9.36 13.61
N PHE A 41 -3.15 9.53 12.54
CA PHE A 41 -3.90 10.75 12.28
C PHE A 41 -5.01 10.96 13.31
N MET A 42 -5.81 9.94 13.64
CA MET A 42 -6.84 10.04 14.67
C MET A 42 -6.25 10.36 16.06
N LEU A 43 -5.14 9.74 16.43
CA LEU A 43 -4.46 10.04 17.69
C LEU A 43 -3.83 11.44 17.68
N THR A 44 -3.15 11.80 16.59
CA THR A 44 -2.47 13.10 16.45
C THR A 44 -3.46 14.26 16.34
N THR A 45 -4.63 14.07 15.71
CA THR A 45 -5.67 15.10 15.62
C THR A 45 -6.34 15.36 16.97
N THR A 46 -6.50 14.34 17.82
CA THR A 46 -7.07 14.54 19.17
C THR A 46 -6.12 15.29 20.11
N PHE A 47 -4.80 15.24 19.89
CA PHE A 47 -3.84 16.04 20.66
C PHE A 47 -3.73 17.50 20.21
N ALA A 48 -4.30 17.86 19.06
CA ALA A 48 -4.39 19.26 18.64
C ALA A 48 -5.50 19.96 19.43
N LYS A 49 -5.18 20.35 20.69
CA LYS A 49 -6.04 21.29 21.41
C LYS A 49 -6.24 22.52 20.52
N PRO A 50 -7.48 23.00 20.33
CA PRO A 50 -7.70 24.21 19.57
C PRO A 50 -6.97 25.35 20.31
N ASN A 51 -5.89 25.84 19.72
CA ASN A 51 -5.19 27.05 20.18
C ASN A 51 -6.07 28.25 19.83
N VAL A 52 -7.20 28.38 20.54
CA VAL A 52 -8.03 29.57 20.46
C VAL A 52 -7.32 30.67 21.22
N LEU A 53 -6.92 31.71 20.48
CA LEU A 53 -6.52 32.97 21.08
C LEU A 53 -7.74 33.51 21.83
N VAL A 54 -7.67 33.56 23.16
CA VAL A 54 -8.70 34.23 23.96
C VAL A 54 -8.60 35.72 23.65
N LEU A 55 -9.42 36.19 22.72
CA LEU A 55 -9.52 37.60 22.38
C LEU A 55 -10.24 38.33 23.53
N ASN A 56 -9.46 38.95 24.42
CA ASN A 56 -10.00 39.94 25.34
C ASN A 56 -10.37 41.20 24.55
N MET A 57 -11.65 41.38 24.24
CA MET A 57 -12.11 42.65 23.68
C MET A 57 -12.00 43.74 24.76
N PRO A 58 -11.46 44.93 24.41
CA PRO A 58 -11.46 46.06 25.33
C PRO A 58 -12.90 46.48 25.65
N ALA A 59 -13.11 46.96 26.89
CA ALA A 59 -14.39 47.52 27.29
C ALA A 59 -14.78 48.65 26.34
N LYS A 60 -16.04 48.67 25.91
CA LYS A 60 -16.59 49.79 25.14
C LYS A 60 -16.47 51.02 26.03
N VAL A 61 -15.71 52.00 25.58
CA VAL A 61 -15.64 53.31 26.23
C VAL A 61 -16.94 54.02 25.88
N ASP A 62 -17.92 53.95 26.77
CA ASP A 62 -19.07 54.84 26.74
C ASP A 62 -18.53 56.26 26.95
N LYS A 63 -18.42 57.02 25.86
CA LYS A 63 -18.11 58.44 25.91
C LYS A 63 -19.34 59.20 26.40
N PRO A 64 -19.16 60.24 27.24
CA PRO A 64 -20.24 61.06 27.76
C PRO A 64 -20.99 61.80 26.65
#